data_AF-A0A8J6MMC4-F1
#
_entry.id   AF-A0A8J6MMC4-F1
#
_cell.length_a   1.000
_cell.length_b   1.000
_cell.length_c   1.000
_cell.angle_alpha   90.00
_cell.angle_beta   90.00
_cell.angle_gamma   90.00
#
_symmetry.space_group_name_H-M   'P 1'
#
loop_
_entity.id
_entity.type
_entity.pdbx_description
1 polymer ?
#
loop_
_entity_poly.entity_id
_entity_poly.type
_entity_poly.pdbx_seq_one_letter_code
_entity_poly.pdbx_strand_id
1 'polypeptide(L)'
;MALYHDRIGRYFTCFNKVMGESTIVEIVSIDQDGVAERHHFNHSESDAQGALLRLQQLKFESPLQLPKQREEKLPPLFRQLMFLKDYLKTMTQASKPTLTRRSSTKAKPNSFAHYSLTAEETRVFKVWTKQQKVTPTSFLTWTLHKAIGLQSGMVDHACNWSIPVSLRGPIEFPDPTGNHAVPLFLALDSKSTLEGTHAKIQDQLAKGMHWGAYRMLMTLGRLPNRVYEHIIRRDENKMAAKGHWFAVFSNVGAITGDARIASRAVLVPTDPTAPLKGTSLTWNGRMALAVSVHESFSVHSLNADSLIKTWLDVIRSSQKSPEHSSL
;
A
#
# COMPACT_ATOMS: atom_id res chain seq x y z
N MET A 1 -9.20 31.11 4.74
CA MET A 1 -8.47 30.27 5.71
C MET A 1 -8.97 28.84 5.49
N ALA A 2 -8.27 28.04 4.66
CA ALA A 2 -8.74 26.70 4.32
C ALA A 2 -8.67 25.80 5.55
N LEU A 3 -9.81 25.32 6.03
CA LEU A 3 -9.88 24.34 7.09
C LEU A 3 -9.27 23.04 6.57
N TYR A 4 -8.03 22.75 6.99
CA TYR A 4 -7.32 21.51 6.68
C TYR A 4 -8.01 20.35 7.43
N HIS A 5 -9.11 19.85 6.86
CA HIS A 5 -9.91 18.77 7.44
C HIS A 5 -9.23 17.40 7.35
N ASP A 6 -8.24 17.23 6.45
CA ASP A 6 -7.44 16.02 6.35
C ASP A 6 -5.95 16.30 6.61
N ARG A 7 -5.50 15.97 7.82
CA ARG A 7 -4.09 16.11 8.24
C ARG A 7 -3.20 15.01 7.67
N ILE A 8 -3.76 13.87 7.29
CA ILE A 8 -3.04 12.74 6.71
C ILE A 8 -2.79 13.04 5.22
N GLY A 9 -3.83 13.41 4.48
CA GLY A 9 -3.77 13.78 3.07
C GLY A 9 -2.78 14.94 2.79
N ARG A 10 -2.62 15.86 3.74
CA ARG A 10 -1.67 16.97 3.67
C ARG A 10 -0.22 16.54 3.43
N TYR A 11 0.19 15.35 3.85
CA TYR A 11 1.50 14.79 3.52
C TYR A 11 1.72 14.80 2.00
N PHE A 12 0.74 14.32 1.23
CA PHE A 12 0.86 14.21 -0.23
C PHE A 12 0.87 15.58 -0.92
N THR A 13 0.17 16.57 -0.38
CA THR A 13 0.26 17.96 -0.88
C THR A 13 1.69 18.50 -0.73
N CYS A 14 2.29 18.34 0.45
CA CYS A 14 3.66 18.80 0.70
C CYS A 14 4.68 17.96 -0.10
N PHE A 15 4.48 16.65 -0.19
CA PHE A 15 5.34 15.73 -0.94
C PHE A 15 5.37 16.07 -2.44
N ASN A 16 4.20 16.19 -3.09
CA ASN A 16 4.10 16.55 -4.50
C ASN A 16 4.81 17.88 -4.79
N LYS A 17 4.62 18.89 -3.94
CA LYS A 17 5.29 20.19 -4.09
C LYS A 17 6.82 20.12 -3.93
N VAL A 18 7.31 19.28 -3.03
CA VAL A 18 8.75 19.16 -2.75
C VAL A 18 9.48 18.31 -3.79
N MET A 19 8.84 17.22 -4.21
CA MET A 19 9.46 16.19 -5.06
C MET A 19 9.09 16.32 -6.53
N GLY A 20 7.98 17.00 -6.87
CA GLY A 20 7.45 17.08 -8.23
C GLY A 20 6.81 15.78 -8.72
N GLU A 21 6.67 14.78 -7.85
CA GLU A 21 6.17 13.45 -8.21
C GLU A 21 4.64 13.41 -8.23
N SER A 22 4.07 12.66 -9.18
CA SER A 22 2.63 12.46 -9.25
C SER A 22 2.11 11.75 -8.01
N THR A 23 1.06 12.30 -7.42
CA THR A 23 0.30 11.67 -6.33
C THR A 23 -1.09 11.27 -6.81
N ILE A 24 -1.26 10.93 -8.08
CA ILE A 24 -2.55 10.49 -8.63
C ILE A 24 -2.77 9.00 -8.38
N VAL A 25 -3.83 8.67 -7.64
CA VAL A 25 -4.38 7.32 -7.54
C VAL A 25 -5.28 7.09 -8.75
N GLU A 26 -5.08 5.97 -9.44
CA GLU A 26 -5.89 5.56 -10.58
C GLU A 26 -6.81 4.39 -10.18
N ILE A 27 -8.07 4.46 -10.59
CA ILE A 27 -9.02 3.34 -10.49
C ILE A 27 -9.38 2.92 -11.90
N VAL A 28 -9.13 1.64 -12.21
CA VAL A 28 -9.57 1.02 -13.47
C VAL A 28 -10.84 0.25 -13.15
N SER A 29 -11.97 0.66 -13.73
CA SER A 29 -13.24 -0.07 -13.66
C SER A 29 -13.42 -0.89 -14.93
N ILE A 30 -13.68 -2.19 -14.80
CA ILE A 30 -13.96 -3.08 -15.92
C ILE A 30 -15.42 -3.52 -15.79
N ASP A 31 -16.22 -3.26 -16.81
CA ASP A 31 -17.62 -3.68 -16.87
C ASP A 31 -17.78 -5.17 -17.21
N GLN A 32 -19.03 -5.62 -17.38
CA GLN A 32 -19.34 -7.02 -17.70
C GLN A 32 -18.89 -7.43 -19.11
N ASP A 33 -18.76 -6.47 -20.03
CA ASP A 33 -18.34 -6.69 -21.41
C ASP A 33 -16.81 -6.61 -21.57
N GLY A 34 -16.10 -6.28 -20.49
CA GLY A 34 -14.64 -6.15 -20.47
C GLY A 34 -14.12 -4.78 -20.86
N VAL A 35 -14.99 -3.77 -21.01
CA VAL A 35 -14.60 -2.40 -21.32
C VAL A 35 -14.03 -1.75 -20.06
N ALA A 36 -12.86 -1.11 -20.21
CA ALA A 36 -12.14 -0.47 -19.11
C ALA A 36 -12.29 1.06 -19.13
N GLU A 37 -12.75 1.65 -18.02
CA GLU A 37 -12.74 3.09 -17.74
C GLU A 37 -11.68 3.41 -16.68
N ARG A 38 -10.92 4.50 -16.88
CA ARG A 38 -9.87 4.96 -15.96
C ARG A 38 -10.30 6.24 -15.26
N HIS A 39 -10.16 6.27 -13.95
CA HIS A 39 -10.51 7.43 -13.12
C HIS A 39 -9.30 7.85 -12.28
N HIS A 40 -9.10 9.16 -12.15
CA HIS A 40 -7.92 9.73 -11.51
C HIS A 40 -8.33 10.56 -10.30
N PHE A 41 -7.68 10.31 -9.15
CA PHE A 41 -7.94 10.99 -7.89
C PHE A 41 -6.64 11.47 -7.28
N ASN A 42 -6.64 12.67 -6.69
CA ASN A 42 -5.48 13.16 -5.98
C ASN A 42 -5.36 12.46 -4.62
N HIS A 43 -4.20 11.87 -4.34
CA HIS A 43 -3.95 11.15 -3.09
C HIS A 43 -3.95 12.07 -1.85
N SER A 44 -3.78 13.38 -2.06
CA SER A 44 -3.94 14.37 -1.00
C SER A 44 -5.39 14.60 -0.56
N GLU A 45 -6.35 14.21 -1.41
CA GLU A 45 -7.78 14.32 -1.13
C GLU A 45 -8.39 12.99 -0.71
N SER A 46 -7.78 11.86 -1.07
CA SER A 46 -8.36 10.54 -0.81
C SER A 46 -7.30 9.45 -0.75
N ASP A 47 -7.51 8.46 0.12
CA ASP A 47 -6.83 7.16 -0.02
C ASP A 47 -7.57 6.26 -1.04
N ALA A 48 -7.08 5.04 -1.26
CA ALA A 48 -7.70 4.10 -2.20
C ALA A 48 -9.20 3.82 -1.90
N GLN A 49 -9.57 3.69 -0.63
CA GLN A 49 -10.97 3.45 -0.23
C GLN A 49 -11.82 4.72 -0.39
N GLY A 50 -11.25 5.88 -0.05
CA GLY A 50 -11.86 7.18 -0.24
C GLY A 50 -12.11 7.52 -1.72
N ALA A 51 -11.15 7.20 -2.59
CA ALA A 51 -11.26 7.35 -4.03
C ALA A 51 -12.38 6.47 -4.60
N LEU A 52 -12.51 5.22 -4.12
CA LEU A 52 -13.63 4.34 -4.50
C LEU A 52 -14.98 4.88 -4.05
N LEU A 53 -15.07 5.42 -2.83
CA LEU A 53 -16.29 6.02 -2.31
C LEU A 53 -16.68 7.27 -3.11
N ARG A 54 -15.70 8.12 -3.43
CA ARG A 54 -15.92 9.31 -4.26
C ARG A 54 -16.33 8.95 -5.68
N LEU A 55 -15.68 7.95 -6.30
CA LEU A 55 -16.10 7.42 -7.58
C LEU A 55 -17.54 6.89 -7.54
N GLN A 56 -17.91 6.20 -6.46
CA GLN A 56 -19.29 5.76 -6.26
C GLN A 56 -20.24 6.95 -6.27
N GLN A 57 -20.01 7.95 -5.41
CA GLN A 57 -20.86 9.14 -5.30
C GLN A 57 -21.00 9.93 -6.61
N LEU A 58 -19.97 9.93 -7.45
CA LEU A 58 -19.97 10.67 -8.73
C LEU A 58 -20.73 9.95 -9.85
N LYS A 59 -20.76 8.61 -9.85
CA LYS A 59 -21.21 7.82 -11.00
C LYS A 59 -22.42 6.93 -10.69
N PHE A 60 -22.74 6.74 -9.41
CA PHE A 60 -23.69 5.73 -8.96
C PHE A 60 -24.50 6.24 -7.77
N GLU A 61 -25.78 5.91 -7.74
CA GLU A 61 -26.70 6.39 -6.70
C GLU A 61 -26.64 5.54 -5.42
N SER A 62 -26.14 4.31 -5.51
CA SER A 62 -26.09 3.39 -4.37
C SER A 62 -24.94 3.70 -3.43
N PRO A 63 -25.16 3.72 -2.10
CA PRO A 63 -24.10 3.93 -1.13
C PRO A 63 -23.09 2.77 -1.15
N LEU A 64 -21.79 3.07 -1.10
CA LEU A 64 -20.74 2.07 -0.98
C LEU A 64 -20.39 1.84 0.49
N GLN A 65 -20.47 0.60 0.95
CA GLN A 65 -19.98 0.24 2.27
C GLN A 65 -18.49 -0.10 2.20
N LEU A 66 -17.66 0.71 2.86
CA LEU A 66 -16.23 0.46 2.95
C LEU A 66 -15.92 -0.50 4.11
N PRO A 67 -14.89 -1.36 3.97
CA PRO A 67 -14.40 -2.18 5.06
C PRO A 67 -13.94 -1.30 6.22
N LYS A 68 -14.37 -1.65 7.43
CA LYS A 68 -13.95 -1.01 8.68
C LYS A 68 -12.95 -1.91 9.42
N GLN A 69 -12.09 -1.30 10.22
CA GLN A 69 -11.28 -2.04 11.18
C GLN A 69 -12.17 -2.73 12.21
N ARG A 70 -11.62 -3.79 12.82
CA ARG A 70 -12.27 -4.50 13.93
C ARG A 70 -12.23 -3.71 15.23
N GLU A 71 -11.23 -2.86 15.41
CA GLU A 71 -11.15 -1.98 16.58
C GLU A 71 -12.30 -0.97 16.53
N GLU A 72 -13.00 -0.81 17.65
CA GLU A 72 -14.19 0.05 17.69
C GLU A 72 -13.87 1.49 18.09
N LYS A 73 -12.76 1.72 18.80
CA LYS A 73 -12.47 3.02 19.43
C LYS A 73 -11.00 3.40 19.32
N LEU A 74 -10.78 4.69 19.07
CA LEU A 74 -9.48 5.34 19.20
C LEU A 74 -8.94 5.20 20.65
N PRO A 75 -7.68 4.78 20.86
CA PRO A 75 -7.09 4.74 22.19
C PRO A 75 -7.00 6.12 22.85
N PRO A 76 -7.03 6.21 24.19
CA PRO A 76 -6.81 7.47 24.91
C PRO A 76 -5.47 8.12 24.58
N LEU A 77 -5.38 9.45 24.71
CA LEU A 77 -4.20 10.23 24.30
C LEU A 77 -2.88 9.73 24.93
N PHE A 78 -2.88 9.37 26.22
CA PHE A 78 -1.67 8.87 26.88
C PHE A 78 -1.15 7.57 26.24
N ARG A 79 -2.04 6.66 25.82
CA ARG A 79 -1.66 5.45 25.09
C ARG A 79 -1.14 5.77 23.71
N GLN A 80 -1.77 6.71 23.00
CA GLN A 80 -1.26 7.18 21.70
C GLN A 80 0.17 7.73 21.81
N LEU A 81 0.51 8.43 22.89
CA LEU A 81 1.86 8.94 23.13
C LEU A 81 2.87 7.83 23.44
N MET A 82 2.47 6.79 24.18
CA MET A 82 3.30 5.59 24.38
C MET A 82 3.56 4.88 23.05
N PHE A 83 2.51 4.65 22.25
CA PHE A 83 2.65 4.06 20.91
C PHE A 83 3.52 4.93 19.99
N LEU A 84 3.40 6.26 20.05
CA LEU A 84 4.26 7.17 19.29
C LEU A 84 5.73 6.99 19.67
N LYS A 85 6.05 6.89 20.96
CA LYS A 85 7.43 6.67 21.42
C LYS A 85 8.00 5.37 20.85
N ASP A 86 7.24 4.29 20.92
CA ASP A 86 7.69 2.98 20.42
C ASP A 86 7.80 2.95 18.90
N TYR A 87 6.87 3.62 18.21
CA TYR A 87 6.89 3.79 16.76
C TYR A 87 8.13 4.57 16.30
N LEU A 88 8.45 5.70 16.95
CA LEU A 88 9.65 6.48 16.64
C LEU A 88 10.94 5.69 16.91
N LYS A 89 10.97 4.87 17.95
CA LYS A 89 12.10 3.96 18.24
C LYS A 89 12.26 2.90 17.15
N THR A 90 11.17 2.40 16.59
CA THR A 90 11.21 1.41 15.50
C THR A 90 11.68 2.04 14.18
N MET A 91 11.24 3.27 13.90
CA MET A 91 11.69 4.01 12.70
C MET A 91 13.20 4.27 12.69
N THR A 92 13.86 4.43 13.84
CA THR A 92 15.31 4.60 13.91
C THR A 92 16.09 3.29 13.73
N GLN A 93 15.42 2.15 13.86
CA GLN A 93 15.99 0.80 13.73
C GLN A 93 15.79 0.18 12.34
N ALA A 94 15.18 0.91 11.40
CA ALA A 94 14.91 0.40 10.06
C ALA A 94 16.21 -0.09 9.38
N SER A 95 16.16 -1.33 8.88
CA SER A 95 17.25 -1.99 8.18
C SER A 95 17.77 -1.12 7.03
N LYS A 96 19.08 -1.06 6.86
CA LYS A 96 19.72 -0.41 5.70
C LYS A 96 19.43 -1.26 4.46
N PRO A 97 18.58 -0.83 3.51
CA PRO A 97 18.42 -1.53 2.24
C PRO A 97 19.76 -1.47 1.51
N THR A 98 20.21 -2.60 0.97
CA THR A 98 21.54 -2.71 0.35
C THR A 98 21.59 -2.17 -1.08
N LEU A 99 20.47 -1.71 -1.63
CA LEU A 99 20.44 -1.21 -3.00
C LEU A 99 20.92 0.22 -3.10
N THR A 100 21.86 0.45 -4.01
CA THR A 100 22.22 1.77 -4.46
C THR A 100 21.29 2.21 -5.59
N ARG A 101 20.65 3.37 -5.42
CA ARG A 101 19.90 4.06 -6.47
C ARG A 101 20.88 4.47 -7.57
N ARG A 102 20.62 4.13 -8.85
CA ARG A 102 21.22 4.88 -9.97
C ARG A 102 20.38 6.12 -10.25
N SER A 103 21.02 7.26 -10.50
CA SER A 103 20.32 8.44 -10.99
C SER A 103 19.80 8.14 -12.40
N SER A 104 18.48 8.04 -12.60
CA SER A 104 17.92 8.12 -13.95
C SER A 104 18.06 9.57 -14.43
N THR A 105 18.55 9.75 -15.66
CA THR A 105 18.73 11.06 -16.30
C THR A 105 17.66 11.36 -17.36
N LYS A 106 16.68 10.46 -17.55
CA LYS A 106 15.61 10.60 -18.55
C LYS A 106 14.30 10.08 -17.99
N ALA A 107 13.31 10.97 -17.81
CA ALA A 107 11.98 10.66 -17.31
C ALA A 107 11.20 9.78 -18.31
N LYS A 108 11.14 8.48 -18.03
CA LYS A 108 10.14 7.55 -18.52
C LYS A 108 8.94 7.55 -17.56
N PRO A 109 7.71 7.44 -18.08
CA PRO A 109 6.53 7.31 -17.24
C PRO A 109 6.58 6.01 -16.41
N ASN A 110 6.00 6.05 -15.21
CA ASN A 110 5.80 4.87 -14.37
C ASN A 110 5.12 3.75 -15.15
N SER A 111 5.58 2.51 -14.96
CA SER A 111 4.92 1.34 -15.55
C SER A 111 3.86 0.79 -14.59
N PHE A 112 2.73 0.37 -15.15
CA PHE A 112 1.55 -0.06 -14.42
C PHE A 112 0.97 -1.33 -15.06
N ALA A 113 0.62 -2.31 -14.25
CA ALA A 113 -0.04 -3.52 -14.70
C ALA A 113 -1.04 -4.01 -13.66
N HIS A 114 -2.10 -4.67 -14.11
CA HIS A 114 -3.09 -5.28 -13.23
C HIS A 114 -3.61 -6.60 -13.81
N TYR A 115 -4.16 -7.42 -12.92
CA TYR A 115 -4.82 -8.67 -13.28
C TYR A 115 -6.02 -8.91 -12.36
N SER A 116 -7.18 -9.22 -12.94
CA SER A 116 -8.39 -9.54 -12.21
C SER A 116 -8.62 -11.04 -12.17
N LEU A 117 -8.47 -11.64 -10.99
CA LEU A 117 -8.88 -13.02 -10.74
C LEU A 117 -10.38 -13.19 -11.05
N THR A 118 -10.76 -14.38 -11.48
CA THR A 118 -12.16 -14.79 -11.50
C THR A 118 -12.75 -14.88 -10.09
N ALA A 119 -14.08 -14.89 -9.98
CA ALA A 119 -14.74 -15.07 -8.70
C ALA A 119 -14.35 -16.41 -8.04
N GLU A 120 -14.18 -17.46 -8.86
CA GLU A 120 -13.78 -18.79 -8.39
C GLU A 120 -12.32 -18.81 -7.93
N GLU A 121 -11.38 -18.27 -8.70
CA GLU A 121 -9.98 -18.12 -8.26
C GLU A 121 -9.89 -17.32 -6.96
N THR A 122 -10.68 -16.24 -6.83
CA THR A 122 -10.74 -15.43 -5.62
C THR A 122 -11.28 -16.22 -4.43
N ARG A 123 -12.31 -17.04 -4.65
CA ARG A 123 -12.89 -17.92 -3.62
C ARG A 123 -11.87 -18.96 -3.15
N VAL A 124 -11.22 -19.66 -4.08
CA VAL A 124 -10.16 -20.64 -3.79
C VAL A 124 -9.04 -19.98 -3.00
N PHE A 125 -8.58 -18.79 -3.41
CA PHE A 125 -7.58 -18.02 -2.70
C PHE A 125 -7.98 -17.69 -1.25
N LYS A 126 -9.22 -17.23 -1.04
CA LYS A 126 -9.75 -16.91 0.31
C LYS A 126 -9.84 -18.15 1.20
N VAL A 127 -10.28 -19.28 0.66
CA VAL A 127 -10.34 -20.55 1.39
C VAL A 127 -8.92 -20.98 1.78
N TRP A 128 -7.98 -20.93 0.84
CA TRP A 128 -6.60 -21.34 1.09
C TRP A 128 -5.92 -20.49 2.16
N THR A 129 -6.00 -19.15 2.07
CA THR A 129 -5.40 -18.26 3.08
C THR A 129 -5.98 -18.50 4.48
N LYS A 130 -7.29 -18.77 4.57
CA LYS A 130 -7.94 -19.17 5.82
C LYS A 130 -7.40 -20.49 6.37
N GLN A 131 -7.21 -21.52 5.52
CA GLN A 131 -6.65 -22.81 5.92
C GLN A 131 -5.22 -22.68 6.45
N GLN A 132 -4.41 -21.83 5.81
CA GLN A 132 -3.04 -21.51 6.24
C GLN A 132 -2.98 -20.58 7.46
N LYS A 133 -4.13 -20.15 8.01
CA LYS A 133 -4.22 -19.24 9.17
C LYS A 133 -3.45 -17.93 8.97
N VAL A 134 -3.40 -17.42 7.74
CA VAL A 134 -2.78 -16.13 7.41
C VAL A 134 -3.79 -15.19 6.75
N THR A 135 -3.48 -13.89 6.78
CA THR A 135 -4.32 -12.91 6.07
C THR A 135 -3.94 -12.80 4.59
N PRO A 136 -4.88 -12.41 3.71
CA PRO A 136 -4.56 -12.02 2.34
C PRO A 136 -3.43 -11.00 2.24
N THR A 137 -3.41 -10.01 3.14
CA THR A 137 -2.36 -8.98 3.16
C THR A 137 -0.98 -9.60 3.40
N SER A 138 -0.85 -10.49 4.39
CA SER A 138 0.41 -11.17 4.69
C SER A 138 0.89 -12.01 3.51
N PHE A 139 0.00 -12.80 2.92
CA PHE A 139 0.32 -13.66 1.79
C PHE A 139 0.71 -12.87 0.53
N LEU A 140 -0.08 -11.87 0.17
CA LEU A 140 0.16 -11.06 -1.03
C LEU A 140 1.42 -10.21 -0.91
N THR A 141 1.72 -9.68 0.28
CA THR A 141 2.99 -8.96 0.53
C THR A 141 4.19 -9.92 0.38
N TRP A 142 4.12 -11.10 1.00
CA TRP A 142 5.19 -12.09 0.94
C TRP A 142 5.42 -12.63 -0.48
N THR A 143 4.35 -12.98 -1.21
CA THR A 143 4.47 -13.45 -2.60
C THR A 143 4.98 -12.36 -3.54
N LEU A 144 4.57 -11.10 -3.34
CA LEU A 144 5.09 -9.98 -4.13
C LEU A 144 6.58 -9.76 -3.84
N HIS A 145 6.99 -9.84 -2.57
CA HIS A 145 8.40 -9.78 -2.20
C HIS A 145 9.24 -10.85 -2.90
N LYS A 146 8.77 -12.11 -2.91
CA LYS A 146 9.41 -13.21 -3.64
C LYS A 146 9.47 -12.94 -5.15
N ALA A 147 8.36 -12.47 -5.74
CA ALA A 147 8.29 -12.17 -7.17
C ALA A 147 9.31 -11.09 -7.58
N ILE A 148 9.48 -10.05 -6.75
CA ILE A 148 10.51 -9.04 -6.94
C ILE A 148 11.89 -9.70 -6.91
N GLY A 149 12.20 -10.47 -5.87
CA GLY A 149 13.50 -11.14 -5.73
C GLY A 149 13.86 -12.00 -6.94
N LEU A 150 12.89 -12.77 -7.47
CA LEU A 150 13.08 -13.62 -8.67
C LEU A 150 13.38 -12.79 -9.92
N GLN A 151 12.71 -11.65 -10.12
CA GLN A 151 12.89 -10.86 -11.33
C GLN A 151 14.10 -9.94 -11.29
N SER A 152 14.40 -9.37 -10.13
CA SER A 152 15.51 -8.43 -9.98
C SER A 152 16.84 -9.11 -9.67
N GLY A 153 16.85 -10.45 -9.50
CA GLY A 153 18.02 -11.18 -9.01
C GLY A 153 18.38 -10.78 -7.57
N MET A 154 17.49 -10.08 -6.87
CA MET A 154 17.72 -9.58 -5.51
C MET A 154 17.22 -10.54 -4.44
N VAL A 155 17.30 -11.84 -4.71
CA VAL A 155 16.71 -12.86 -3.84
C VAL A 155 17.17 -12.68 -2.40
N ASP A 156 18.41 -12.23 -2.15
CA ASP A 156 19.06 -12.10 -0.83
C ASP A 156 18.94 -10.74 -0.10
N HIS A 157 18.24 -9.75 -0.66
CA HIS A 157 18.26 -8.40 -0.08
C HIS A 157 17.05 -8.09 0.81
N ALA A 158 17.33 -7.54 2.00
CA ALA A 158 16.30 -7.00 2.86
C ALA A 158 15.63 -5.76 2.21
N CYS A 159 14.30 -5.79 2.16
CA CYS A 159 13.42 -4.73 1.70
C CYS A 159 12.51 -4.28 2.85
N ASN A 160 12.46 -2.97 3.09
CA ASN A 160 11.46 -2.41 3.97
C ASN A 160 10.15 -2.27 3.19
N TRP A 161 9.05 -2.68 3.79
CA TRP A 161 7.71 -2.57 3.27
C TRP A 161 6.92 -1.57 4.10
N SER A 162 6.09 -0.79 3.43
CA SER A 162 5.01 0.00 4.03
C SER A 162 3.68 -0.68 3.72
N ILE A 163 2.91 -0.99 4.75
CA ILE A 163 1.56 -1.55 4.63
C ILE A 163 0.59 -0.53 5.21
N PRO A 164 -0.16 0.20 4.37
CA PRO A 164 -1.18 1.12 4.85
C PRO A 164 -2.28 0.38 5.61
N VAL A 165 -2.65 0.92 6.77
CA VAL A 165 -3.73 0.44 7.62
C VAL A 165 -4.80 1.51 7.65
N SER A 166 -6.00 1.17 7.17
CA SER A 166 -7.17 2.04 7.24
C SER A 166 -7.56 2.27 8.70
N LEU A 167 -7.93 3.49 9.07
CA LEU A 167 -8.44 3.89 10.39
C LEU A 167 -9.97 4.01 10.42
N ARG A 168 -10.64 3.66 9.30
CA ARG A 168 -12.11 3.66 9.21
C ARG A 168 -12.71 2.68 10.21
N GLY A 169 -13.68 3.13 10.99
CA GLY A 169 -14.25 2.39 12.11
C GLY A 169 -13.95 3.13 13.41
N PRO A 170 -12.76 2.95 14.01
CA PRO A 170 -12.43 3.56 15.29
C PRO A 170 -12.24 5.08 15.23
N ILE A 171 -12.04 5.65 14.04
CA ILE A 171 -12.05 7.09 13.80
C ILE A 171 -13.09 7.44 12.74
N GLU A 172 -13.90 8.46 13.05
CA GLU A 172 -14.78 9.12 12.10
C GLU A 172 -14.19 10.48 11.75
N PHE A 173 -13.67 10.62 10.54
CA PHE A 173 -13.24 11.92 10.02
C PHE A 173 -14.45 12.64 9.39
N PRO A 174 -14.46 13.99 9.38
CA PRO A 174 -15.55 14.77 8.78
C PRO A 174 -15.80 14.45 7.30
N ASP A 175 -14.72 14.18 6.55
CA ASP A 175 -14.80 13.73 5.16
C ASP A 175 -14.56 12.21 5.08
N PRO A 176 -15.59 11.41 4.75
CA PRO A 176 -15.44 9.96 4.61
C PRO A 176 -14.62 9.55 3.38
N THR A 177 -14.47 10.44 2.40
CA THR A 177 -13.67 10.25 1.19
C THR A 177 -12.19 10.60 1.38
N GLY A 178 -11.85 11.22 2.51
CA GLY A 178 -10.49 11.61 2.87
C GLY A 178 -9.51 10.44 3.03
N ASN A 179 -8.25 10.77 3.28
CA ASN A 179 -7.20 9.80 3.54
C ASN A 179 -7.22 9.36 5.01
N HIS A 180 -7.59 8.11 5.25
CA HIS A 180 -7.71 7.54 6.59
C HIS A 180 -6.67 6.44 6.81
N ALA A 181 -5.62 6.37 6.00
CA ALA A 181 -4.63 5.31 6.06
C ALA A 181 -3.32 5.77 6.73
N VAL A 182 -2.75 4.92 7.57
CA VAL A 182 -1.44 5.15 8.20
C VAL A 182 -0.50 3.98 7.92
N PRO A 183 0.81 4.21 7.73
CA PRO A 183 1.72 3.15 7.37
C PRO A 183 2.10 2.29 8.59
N LEU A 184 2.17 0.97 8.38
CA LEU A 184 3.00 0.08 9.17
C LEU A 184 4.25 -0.28 8.39
N PHE A 185 5.39 -0.35 9.08
CA PHE A 185 6.65 -0.74 8.47
C PHE A 185 7.07 -2.16 8.88
N LEU A 186 7.52 -2.95 7.93
CA LEU A 186 8.09 -4.27 8.17
C LEU A 186 9.31 -4.50 7.27
N ALA A 187 10.30 -5.25 7.76
CA ALA A 187 11.43 -5.68 6.94
C ALA A 187 11.23 -7.14 6.52
N LEU A 188 11.31 -7.39 5.22
CA LEU A 188 11.33 -8.73 4.63
C LEU A 188 12.66 -8.94 3.91
N ASP A 189 13.14 -10.17 3.92
CA ASP A 189 14.36 -10.63 3.27
C ASP A 189 14.14 -12.01 2.64
N SER A 190 15.19 -12.58 2.06
CA SER A 190 15.17 -13.89 1.40
C SER A 190 14.68 -15.03 2.27
N LYS A 191 14.97 -14.94 3.57
CA LYS A 191 14.65 -15.96 4.57
C LYS A 191 13.26 -15.77 5.17
N SER A 192 12.54 -14.72 4.75
CA SER A 192 11.23 -14.42 5.29
C SER A 192 10.20 -15.45 4.80
N THR A 193 9.59 -16.16 5.75
CA THR A 193 8.51 -17.12 5.48
C THR A 193 7.16 -16.42 5.48
N LEU A 194 6.13 -17.11 4.97
CA LEU A 194 4.76 -16.63 4.99
C LEU A 194 4.27 -16.41 6.43
N GLU A 195 4.52 -17.38 7.30
CA GLU A 195 4.13 -17.37 8.71
C GLU A 195 4.89 -16.27 9.46
N GLY A 196 6.20 -16.11 9.19
CA GLY A 196 7.01 -15.04 9.75
C GLY A 196 6.54 -13.66 9.31
N THR A 197 6.16 -13.50 8.04
CA THR A 197 5.57 -12.26 7.52
C THR A 197 4.24 -11.95 8.21
N HIS A 198 3.39 -12.97 8.37
CA HIS A 198 2.12 -12.83 9.08
C HIS A 198 2.33 -12.42 10.55
N ALA A 199 3.20 -13.12 11.26
CA ALA A 199 3.53 -12.85 12.65
C ALA A 199 4.09 -11.42 12.84
N LYS A 200 5.00 -10.96 11.97
CA LYS A 200 5.51 -9.58 11.98
C LYS A 200 4.39 -8.55 11.86
N ILE A 201 3.45 -8.74 10.94
CA ILE A 201 2.32 -7.82 10.75
C ILE A 201 1.39 -7.82 11.98
N GLN A 202 1.06 -9.01 12.51
CA GLN A 202 0.21 -9.11 13.71
C GLN A 202 0.88 -8.49 14.94
N ASP A 203 2.18 -8.69 15.12
CA ASP A 203 2.96 -8.11 16.22
C ASP A 203 2.97 -6.58 16.16
N GLN A 204 3.19 -5.98 14.98
CA GLN A 204 3.13 -4.53 14.79
C GLN A 204 1.74 -3.96 15.14
N LEU A 205 0.67 -4.62 14.71
CA LEU A 205 -0.71 -4.23 15.04
C LEU A 205 -0.99 -4.38 16.55
N ALA A 206 -0.59 -5.49 17.15
CA ALA A 206 -0.80 -5.77 18.57
C ALA A 206 -0.04 -4.78 19.47
N LYS A 207 1.13 -4.30 19.03
CA LYS A 207 1.90 -3.24 19.70
C LYS A 207 1.33 -1.84 19.49
N GLY A 208 0.25 -1.68 18.72
CA GLY A 208 -0.40 -0.39 18.47
C GLY A 208 0.42 0.54 17.56
N MET A 209 1.26 -0.01 16.68
CA MET A 209 2.16 0.80 15.84
C MET A 209 1.41 1.72 14.87
N HIS A 210 0.23 1.32 14.40
CA HIS A 210 -0.65 2.17 13.59
C HIS A 210 -1.17 3.36 14.38
N TRP A 211 -1.43 3.21 15.68
CA TRP A 211 -1.79 4.33 16.55
C TRP A 211 -0.64 5.30 16.79
N GLY A 212 0.59 4.77 16.87
CA GLY A 212 1.81 5.59 16.89
C GLY A 212 1.98 6.40 15.60
N ALA A 213 1.82 5.74 14.44
CA ALA A 213 1.86 6.39 13.13
C ALA A 213 0.78 7.47 12.99
N TYR A 214 -0.46 7.16 13.37
CA TYR A 214 -1.56 8.13 13.42
C TYR A 214 -1.20 9.35 14.28
N ARG A 215 -0.70 9.12 15.49
CA ARG A 215 -0.34 10.20 16.40
C ARG A 215 0.75 11.09 15.81
N MET A 216 1.76 10.48 15.20
CA MET A 216 2.85 11.18 14.51
C MET A 216 2.30 12.08 13.40
N LEU A 217 1.52 11.52 12.47
CA LEU A 217 0.97 12.27 11.33
C LEU A 217 0.05 13.40 11.77
N MET A 218 -0.78 13.16 12.78
CA MET A 218 -1.64 14.21 13.34
C MET A 218 -0.86 15.32 14.07
N THR A 219 0.37 15.05 14.52
CA THR A 219 1.28 16.06 15.09
C THR A 219 2.00 16.82 13.97
N LEU A 220 2.55 16.13 12.98
CA LEU A 220 3.19 16.74 11.81
C LEU A 220 2.20 17.61 11.01
N GLY A 221 0.96 17.16 10.87
CA GLY A 221 -0.12 17.89 10.21
C GLY A 221 -0.56 19.17 10.92
N ARG A 222 0.02 19.52 12.09
CA ARG A 222 -0.15 20.83 12.74
C ARG A 222 0.98 21.82 12.44
N LEU A 223 2.11 21.36 11.90
CA LEU A 223 3.24 22.23 11.58
C LEU A 223 2.89 23.18 10.43
N PRO A 224 3.54 24.34 10.27
CA PRO A 224 3.42 25.16 9.07
C PRO A 224 3.92 24.41 7.81
N ASN A 225 3.34 24.67 6.64
CA ASN A 225 3.71 23.98 5.38
C ASN A 225 5.23 24.04 5.11
N ARG A 226 5.87 25.20 5.30
CA ARG A 226 7.32 25.35 5.10
C ARG A 226 8.15 24.41 5.97
N VAL A 227 7.73 24.20 7.21
CA VAL A 227 8.42 23.29 8.15
C VAL A 227 8.20 21.84 7.72
N TYR A 228 6.97 21.48 7.35
CA TYR A 228 6.67 20.12 6.91
C TYR A 228 7.40 19.77 5.60
N GLU A 229 7.37 20.68 4.63
CA GLU A 229 8.12 20.59 3.37
C GLU A 229 9.63 20.43 3.61
N HIS A 230 10.20 21.16 4.58
CA HIS A 230 11.60 21.00 4.96
C HIS A 230 11.90 19.62 5.56
N ILE A 231 11.02 19.10 6.42
CA ILE A 231 11.16 17.74 6.99
C ILE A 231 11.14 16.70 5.87
N ILE A 232 10.16 16.76 4.97
CA ILE A 232 10.05 15.84 3.83
C ILE A 232 11.34 15.91 2.99
N ARG A 233 11.76 17.11 2.57
CA ARG A 233 12.98 17.28 1.77
C ARG A 233 14.21 16.69 2.46
N ARG A 234 14.36 16.93 3.76
CA ARG A 234 15.47 16.41 4.55
C ARG A 234 15.45 14.88 4.61
N ASP A 235 14.29 14.30 4.85
CA ASP A 235 14.15 12.85 5.02
C ASP A 235 14.30 12.12 3.68
N GLU A 236 13.73 12.65 2.60
CA GLU A 236 13.94 12.17 1.23
C GLU A 236 15.42 12.25 0.81
N ASN A 237 16.08 13.38 1.07
CA ASN A 237 17.52 13.51 0.79
C ASN A 237 18.36 12.51 1.59
N LYS A 238 18.01 12.27 2.86
CA LYS A 238 18.69 11.26 3.69
C LYS A 238 18.46 9.85 3.17
N MET A 239 17.24 9.54 2.73
CA MET A 239 16.93 8.24 2.14
C MET A 239 17.70 8.04 0.83
N ALA A 240 17.64 9.02 -0.06
CA ALA A 240 18.36 9.01 -1.33
C ALA A 240 19.88 8.88 -1.12
N ALA A 241 20.48 9.67 -0.22
CA ALA A 241 21.91 9.62 0.08
C ALA A 241 22.37 8.26 0.63
N LYS A 242 21.47 7.52 1.28
CA LYS A 242 21.75 6.18 1.81
C LYS A 242 21.33 5.05 0.87
N GLY A 243 20.71 5.36 -0.28
CA GLY A 243 20.10 4.35 -1.16
C GLY A 243 18.88 3.64 -0.53
N HIS A 244 18.30 4.22 0.52
CA HIS A 244 17.16 3.61 1.19
C HIS A 244 15.87 3.81 0.36
N TRP A 245 15.12 2.73 0.18
CA TRP A 245 13.78 2.75 -0.40
C TRP A 245 12.90 1.75 0.35
N PHE A 246 11.59 1.85 0.14
CA PHE A 246 10.62 0.86 0.62
C PHE A 246 9.68 0.43 -0.49
N ALA A 247 9.22 -0.82 -0.44
CA ALA A 247 8.07 -1.24 -1.23
C ALA A 247 6.78 -0.87 -0.48
N VAL A 248 5.67 -0.72 -1.20
CA VAL A 248 4.34 -0.56 -0.59
C VAL A 248 3.46 -1.72 -1.00
N PHE A 249 2.73 -2.30 -0.06
CA PHE A 249 1.61 -3.18 -0.38
C PHE A 249 0.34 -2.71 0.31
N SER A 250 -0.70 -2.42 -0.47
CA SER A 250 -1.99 -1.96 0.03
C SER A 250 -3.12 -2.91 -0.33
N ASN A 251 -3.68 -3.58 0.67
CA ASN A 251 -4.92 -4.30 0.50
C ASN A 251 -6.10 -3.38 0.81
N VAL A 252 -6.81 -2.95 -0.23
CA VAL A 252 -7.96 -2.03 -0.15
C VAL A 252 -9.16 -2.71 0.53
N GLY A 253 -9.19 -4.04 0.53
CA GLY A 253 -10.21 -4.86 1.17
C GLY A 253 -11.20 -5.47 0.18
N ALA A 254 -12.33 -5.94 0.71
CA ALA A 254 -13.40 -6.54 -0.08
C ALA A 254 -14.65 -5.67 -0.03
N ILE A 255 -15.14 -5.29 -1.20
CA ILE A 255 -16.25 -4.38 -1.39
C ILE A 255 -17.25 -5.01 -2.36
N THR A 256 -18.52 -4.93 -1.98
CA THR A 256 -19.65 -5.19 -2.89
C THR A 256 -20.18 -3.83 -3.32
N GLY A 257 -20.28 -3.61 -4.62
CA GLY A 257 -20.76 -2.35 -5.18
C GLY A 257 -21.65 -2.59 -6.39
N ASP A 258 -21.65 -1.64 -7.33
CA ASP A 258 -22.51 -1.69 -8.51
C ASP A 258 -22.26 -2.97 -9.34
N ALA A 259 -23.34 -3.71 -9.62
CA ALA A 259 -23.29 -4.99 -10.32
C ALA A 259 -22.88 -4.87 -11.80
N ARG A 260 -22.98 -3.68 -12.41
CA ARG A 260 -22.51 -3.41 -13.78
C ARG A 260 -20.99 -3.44 -13.89
N ILE A 261 -20.30 -3.24 -12.77
CA ILE A 261 -18.83 -3.30 -12.72
C ILE A 261 -18.40 -4.70 -12.29
N ALA A 262 -17.80 -5.44 -13.23
CA ALA A 262 -17.31 -6.78 -12.97
C ALA A 262 -16.10 -6.77 -12.04
N SER A 263 -15.14 -5.87 -12.27
CA SER A 263 -13.96 -5.74 -11.41
C SER A 263 -13.41 -4.32 -11.35
N ARG A 264 -12.64 -4.03 -10.30
CA ARG A 264 -11.89 -2.77 -10.17
C ARG A 264 -10.46 -3.05 -9.72
N ALA A 265 -9.50 -2.35 -10.32
CA ALA A 265 -8.11 -2.31 -9.87
C ALA A 265 -7.78 -0.90 -9.36
N VAL A 266 -6.91 -0.80 -8.35
CA VAL A 266 -6.42 0.48 -7.83
C VAL A 266 -4.93 0.57 -8.05
N LEU A 267 -4.46 1.56 -8.79
CA LEU A 267 -3.05 1.79 -9.03
C LEU A 267 -2.62 3.00 -8.22
N VAL A 268 -1.59 2.81 -7.41
CA VAL A 268 -1.01 3.86 -6.56
C VAL A 268 0.25 4.36 -7.25
N PRO A 269 0.46 5.67 -7.35
CA PRO A 269 1.60 6.22 -8.07
C PRO A 269 2.86 5.94 -7.28
N THR A 270 3.93 5.57 -7.97
CA THR A 270 5.24 5.34 -7.37
C THR A 270 6.07 6.62 -7.33
N ASP A 271 7.10 6.61 -6.50
CA ASP A 271 8.04 7.71 -6.33
C ASP A 271 9.45 7.14 -6.05
N PRO A 272 10.52 7.95 -6.08
CA PRO A 272 11.88 7.43 -5.95
C PRO A 272 12.20 6.72 -4.64
N THR A 273 11.52 7.04 -3.53
CA THR A 273 11.73 6.39 -2.22
C THR A 273 10.76 5.25 -1.98
N ALA A 274 9.66 5.20 -2.71
CA ALA A 274 8.74 4.08 -2.81
C ALA A 274 8.57 3.59 -4.26
N PRO A 275 9.65 3.04 -4.86
CA PRO A 275 9.69 2.79 -6.30
C PRO A 275 8.86 1.58 -6.73
N LEU A 276 8.33 0.81 -5.79
CA LEU A 276 7.48 -0.34 -6.07
C LEU A 276 6.26 -0.30 -5.18
N LYS A 277 5.08 -0.37 -5.79
CA LYS A 277 3.81 -0.42 -5.06
C LYS A 277 2.93 -1.52 -5.63
N GLY A 278 2.41 -2.37 -4.76
CA GLY A 278 1.41 -3.40 -5.08
C GLY A 278 0.10 -3.11 -4.38
N THR A 279 -1.01 -3.48 -5.00
CA THR A 279 -2.33 -3.38 -4.38
C THR A 279 -3.17 -4.62 -4.62
N SER A 280 -4.18 -4.80 -3.78
CA SER A 280 -5.27 -5.73 -4.02
C SER A 280 -6.62 -5.09 -3.67
N LEU A 281 -7.63 -5.34 -4.49
CA LEU A 281 -9.02 -4.98 -4.23
C LEU A 281 -9.91 -6.15 -4.61
N THR A 282 -10.77 -6.62 -3.71
CA THR A 282 -11.87 -7.53 -4.09
C THR A 282 -13.12 -6.73 -4.36
N TRP A 283 -13.58 -6.71 -5.60
CA TRP A 283 -14.82 -6.06 -6.03
C TRP A 283 -15.81 -7.12 -6.52
N ASN A 284 -17.02 -7.16 -5.98
CA ASN A 284 -18.07 -8.11 -6.38
C ASN A 284 -17.57 -9.57 -6.45
N GLY A 285 -16.76 -9.97 -5.47
CA GLY A 285 -16.19 -11.32 -5.36
C GLY A 285 -14.97 -11.59 -6.25
N ARG A 286 -14.54 -10.65 -7.10
CA ARG A 286 -13.35 -10.76 -7.95
C ARG A 286 -12.20 -9.93 -7.40
N MET A 287 -11.04 -10.54 -7.16
CA MET A 287 -9.85 -9.84 -6.68
C MET A 287 -9.00 -9.35 -7.84
N ALA A 288 -8.82 -8.03 -7.94
CA ALA A 288 -7.79 -7.44 -8.78
C ALA A 288 -6.50 -7.28 -7.98
N LEU A 289 -5.39 -7.62 -8.63
CA LEU A 289 -4.03 -7.32 -8.20
C LEU A 289 -3.47 -6.27 -9.14
N ALA A 290 -2.76 -5.27 -8.62
CA ALA A 290 -2.07 -4.30 -9.44
C ALA A 290 -0.68 -4.00 -8.91
N VAL A 291 0.24 -3.65 -9.81
CA VAL A 291 1.60 -3.25 -9.50
C VAL A 291 1.97 -2.00 -10.29
N SER A 292 2.74 -1.15 -9.63
CA SER A 292 3.34 0.06 -10.16
C SER A 292 4.84 -0.02 -9.92
N VAL A 293 5.63 0.27 -10.95
CA VAL A 293 7.10 0.31 -10.85
C VAL A 293 7.61 1.64 -11.36
N HIS A 294 8.34 2.34 -10.49
CA HIS A 294 9.01 3.60 -10.79
C HIS A 294 10.24 3.36 -11.66
N GLU A 295 10.50 4.28 -12.57
CA GLU A 295 11.65 4.20 -13.48
C GLU A 295 13.02 4.22 -12.76
N SER A 296 13.10 4.83 -11.58
CA SER A 296 14.33 4.83 -10.79
C SER A 296 14.67 3.46 -10.20
N PHE A 297 13.75 2.49 -10.28
CA PHE A 297 14.03 1.11 -9.94
C PHE A 297 14.83 0.47 -11.08
N SER A 298 16.11 0.82 -11.15
CA SER A 298 17.02 0.50 -12.25
C SER A 298 17.56 -0.93 -12.16
N VAL A 299 16.69 -1.92 -12.01
CA VAL A 299 17.03 -3.31 -12.32
C VAL A 299 16.49 -3.59 -13.71
N HIS A 300 17.41 -3.81 -14.67
CA HIS A 300 17.15 -3.75 -16.12
C HIS A 300 16.03 -4.67 -16.65
N SER A 301 15.47 -5.56 -15.82
CA SER A 301 14.39 -6.50 -16.13
C SER A 301 13.05 -6.20 -15.45
N LEU A 302 13.00 -5.35 -14.40
CA LEU A 302 11.77 -5.17 -13.63
C LEU A 302 10.83 -4.19 -14.34
N ASN A 303 9.74 -4.71 -14.89
CA ASN A 303 8.64 -3.91 -15.43
C ASN A 303 7.31 -4.43 -14.86
N ALA A 304 6.29 -3.57 -14.81
CA ALA A 304 5.03 -3.93 -14.18
C ALA A 304 4.36 -5.18 -14.81
N ASP A 305 4.41 -5.31 -16.15
CA ASP A 305 3.77 -6.42 -16.88
C ASP A 305 4.43 -7.78 -16.62
N SER A 306 5.75 -7.82 -16.55
CA SER A 306 6.46 -9.03 -16.18
C SER A 306 6.24 -9.33 -14.71
N LEU A 307 6.30 -8.30 -13.84
CA LEU A 307 6.16 -8.47 -12.40
C LEU A 307 4.80 -9.02 -12.01
N ILE A 308 3.70 -8.55 -12.61
CA ILE A 308 2.37 -9.08 -12.32
C ILE A 308 2.27 -10.56 -12.73
N LYS A 309 2.88 -10.96 -13.85
CA LYS A 309 2.91 -12.36 -14.30
C LYS A 309 3.71 -13.24 -13.34
N THR A 310 4.93 -12.84 -13.01
CA THR A 310 5.77 -13.58 -12.04
C THR A 310 5.10 -13.64 -10.68
N TRP A 311 4.43 -12.58 -10.24
CA TRP A 311 3.71 -12.58 -8.98
C TRP A 311 2.53 -13.56 -8.99
N LEU A 312 1.75 -13.63 -10.06
CA LEU A 312 0.70 -14.64 -10.22
C LEU A 312 1.25 -16.07 -10.20
N ASP A 313 2.40 -16.31 -10.84
CA ASP A 313 3.04 -17.62 -10.83
C ASP A 313 3.51 -18.01 -9.42
N VAL A 314 4.08 -17.06 -8.67
CA VAL A 314 4.45 -17.26 -7.26
C VAL A 314 3.24 -17.53 -6.39
N ILE A 315 2.12 -16.80 -6.58
CA ILE A 315 0.86 -17.06 -5.88
C ILE A 315 0.38 -18.49 -6.15
N ARG A 316 0.28 -18.87 -7.43
CA ARG A 316 -0.25 -20.17 -7.85
C ARG A 316 0.63 -21.34 -7.40
N SER A 317 1.94 -21.20 -7.48
CA SER A 317 2.89 -22.22 -7.01
C SER A 317 2.85 -22.38 -5.49
N SER A 318 2.79 -21.26 -4.75
CA SER A 318 2.70 -21.28 -3.28
C SER A 318 1.41 -21.94 -2.79
N GLN A 319 0.32 -21.87 -3.57
CA GLN A 319 -0.94 -22.55 -3.24
C GLN A 319 -0.91 -24.06 -3.46
N LYS A 320 -0.08 -24.54 -4.41
CA LYS A 320 0.04 -25.96 -4.78
C LYS A 320 0.97 -26.74 -3.85
N SER A 321 1.93 -26.08 -3.20
CA SER A 321 2.93 -26.70 -2.34
C SER A 321 2.68 -26.36 -0.87
N PRO A 322 1.75 -27.04 -0.17
CA PRO A 322 1.54 -26.81 1.26
C PRO A 322 2.72 -27.27 2.14
N GLU A 323 3.75 -27.93 1.59
CA GLU A 323 4.74 -28.66 2.39
C GLU A 323 6.14 -28.04 2.53
N HIS A 324 6.49 -26.89 1.94
CA HIS A 324 7.85 -26.33 2.10
C HIS A 324 7.89 -24.81 2.31
N SER A 325 7.57 -24.38 3.54
CA SER A 325 7.91 -23.04 4.07
C SER A 325 9.36 -22.96 4.56
N SER A 326 10.31 -23.48 3.78
CA SER A 326 11.76 -23.31 4.01
C SER A 326 12.55 -23.68 2.74
N LEU A 327 12.69 -22.72 1.84
CA LEU A 327 13.78 -22.65 0.86
C LEU A 327 14.42 -21.28 1.00
#